data_AF-A0A7K5Q3A5-F1
#
_entry.id   AF-A0A7K5Q3A5-F1
#
_cell.length_a   1.000
_cell.length_b   1.000
_cell.length_c   1.000
_cell.angle_alpha   90.00
_cell.angle_beta   90.00
_cell.angle_gamma   90.00
#
_symmetry.space_group_name_H-M   'P 1'
#
loop_
_entity.id
_entity.type
_entity.pdbx_description
1 polymer ?
#
loop_
_entity_poly.entity_id
_entity_poly.type
_entity_poly.pdbx_seq_one_letter_code
_entity_poly.pdbx_strand_id
1 'polypeptide(L)'
;MFSSIIFAAIGVLGAGYCFILSAVAINKGPKCNTAANWTYPFQDGNYLGDHALWDLCKSPDNIVPWHLTLFSLLLVMSGIQGVLCGIQVVNGLFGTLCGDCKCCGCCG
;
A
#
# COMPACT_ATOMS: atom_id res chain seq x y z
N MET A 1 22.58 11.24 10.88
CA MET A 1 21.77 10.02 11.08
C MET A 1 20.30 10.32 11.34
N PHE A 2 19.97 11.30 12.18
CA PHE A 2 18.58 11.70 12.46
C PHE A 2 17.73 12.08 11.23
N SER A 3 18.24 12.88 10.30
CA SER A 3 17.45 13.29 9.12
C SER A 3 16.99 12.09 8.28
N SER A 4 17.84 11.08 8.10
CA SER A 4 17.50 9.84 7.38
C SER A 4 16.42 9.02 8.10
N ILE A 5 16.41 9.00 9.44
CA ILE A 5 15.36 8.34 10.23
C ILE A 5 14.02 9.08 10.08
N ILE A 6 14.04 10.41 10.07
CA ILE A 6 12.82 11.23 9.87
C ILE A 6 12.23 10.97 8.48
N PHE A 7 13.06 10.99 7.41
CA PHE A 7 12.58 10.67 6.06
C PHE A 7 12.08 9.21 5.95
N ALA A 8 12.74 8.26 6.60
CA ALA A 8 12.28 6.87 6.62
C ALA A 8 10.94 6.73 7.37
N ALA A 9 10.73 7.45 8.48
CA ALA A 9 9.47 7.45 9.21
C ALA A 9 8.32 8.03 8.36
N ILE A 10 8.55 9.14 7.66
CA ILE A 10 7.59 9.70 6.70
C ILE A 10 7.28 8.69 5.59
N GLY A 11 8.32 7.99 5.10
CA GLY A 11 8.18 6.90 4.13
C GLY A 11 7.29 5.76 4.62
N VAL A 12 7.44 5.34 5.88
CA VAL A 12 6.58 4.32 6.51
C VAL A 12 5.13 4.80 6.62
N LEU A 13 4.90 6.06 7.02
CA LEU A 13 3.55 6.63 7.08
C LEU A 13 2.89 6.70 5.70
N GLY A 14 3.62 7.15 4.69
CA GLY A 14 3.13 7.21 3.31
C GLY A 14 2.84 5.83 2.74
N ALA A 15 3.73 4.85 2.98
CA ALA A 15 3.54 3.46 2.59
C ALA A 15 2.30 2.86 3.28
N GLY A 16 2.11 3.10 4.58
CA GLY A 16 0.94 2.63 5.33
C GLY A 16 -0.37 3.20 4.79
N TYR A 17 -0.42 4.50 4.48
CA TYR A 17 -1.60 5.13 3.89
C TYR A 17 -1.94 4.53 2.51
N CYS A 18 -0.93 4.38 1.64
CA CYS A 18 -1.10 3.80 0.31
C CYS A 18 -1.55 2.33 0.40
N PHE A 19 -0.99 1.55 1.33
CA PHE A 19 -1.33 0.16 1.55
C PHE A 19 -2.80 0.00 1.97
N ILE A 20 -3.25 0.77 2.97
CA ILE A 20 -4.64 0.73 3.47
C ILE A 20 -5.61 1.14 2.36
N LEU A 21 -5.35 2.26 1.67
CA LEU A 21 -6.21 2.71 0.58
C LEU A 21 -6.30 1.69 -0.56
N SER A 22 -5.18 1.08 -0.93
CA SER A 22 -5.16 0.08 -2.00
C SER A 22 -5.97 -1.16 -1.60
N ALA A 23 -5.85 -1.62 -0.35
CA ALA A 23 -6.64 -2.74 0.17
C ALA A 23 -8.15 -2.43 0.20
N VAL A 24 -8.52 -1.22 0.61
CA VAL A 24 -9.93 -0.77 0.62
C VAL A 24 -10.48 -0.64 -0.81
N ALA A 25 -9.69 -0.08 -1.73
CA ALA A 25 -10.07 0.08 -3.13
C ALA A 25 -10.29 -1.28 -3.82
N ILE A 26 -9.42 -2.26 -3.55
CA ILE A 26 -9.60 -3.63 -4.04
C ILE A 26 -10.87 -4.25 -3.45
N ASN A 27 -11.15 -4.11 -2.15
CA ASN A 27 -12.37 -4.68 -1.58
C ASN A 27 -13.65 -4.03 -2.13
N LYS A 28 -13.66 -2.72 -2.35
CA LYS A 28 -14.84 -2.04 -2.91
C LYS A 28 -15.06 -2.29 -4.40
N GLY A 29 -13.98 -2.53 -5.15
CA GLY A 29 -14.02 -2.68 -6.61
C GLY A 29 -14.29 -1.35 -7.35
N PRO A 30 -14.20 -1.34 -8.69
CA PRO A 30 -14.44 -0.14 -9.48
C PRO A 30 -15.93 0.19 -9.62
N LYS A 31 -16.22 1.46 -9.87
CA LYS A 31 -17.54 1.90 -10.31
C LYS A 31 -17.71 1.56 -11.78
N CYS A 32 -18.79 0.91 -12.15
CA CYS A 32 -19.07 0.55 -13.53
C CYS A 32 -20.57 0.66 -13.84
N ASN A 33 -20.91 0.64 -15.13
CA ASN A 33 -22.29 0.68 -15.57
C ASN A 33 -22.89 -0.73 -15.63
N THR A 34 -23.88 -0.99 -14.76
CA THR A 34 -24.67 -2.23 -14.76
C THR A 34 -25.93 -2.05 -15.62
N ALA A 35 -25.73 -1.83 -16.92
CA ALA A 35 -26.75 -1.61 -17.97
C ALA A 35 -27.73 -0.41 -17.81
N ALA A 36 -28.07 0.00 -16.59
CA ALA A 36 -29.03 1.07 -16.30
C ALA A 36 -28.48 2.13 -15.33
N ASN A 37 -27.52 1.78 -14.46
CA ASN A 37 -27.00 2.68 -13.43
C ASN A 37 -25.48 2.49 -13.21
N TRP A 38 -24.82 3.57 -12.81
CA TRP A 38 -23.42 3.55 -12.38
C TRP A 38 -23.31 3.28 -10.88
N THR A 39 -23.04 2.03 -10.53
CA THR A 39 -23.01 1.54 -9.14
C THR A 39 -21.68 0.84 -8.83
N TYR A 40 -21.51 0.45 -7.57
CA TYR A 40 -20.43 -0.43 -7.12
C TYR A 40 -21.02 -1.84 -6.91
N PRO A 41 -21.03 -2.68 -7.95
CA PRO A 41 -21.67 -3.99 -7.85
C PRO A 41 -20.90 -5.00 -6.98
N PHE A 42 -19.64 -4.70 -6.68
CA PHE A 42 -18.73 -5.62 -6.00
C PHE A 42 -18.61 -5.38 -4.50
N GLN A 43 -19.34 -4.42 -3.94
CA GLN A 43 -19.20 -4.02 -2.55
C GLN A 43 -19.51 -5.15 -1.55
N ASP A 44 -20.38 -6.09 -1.92
CA ASP A 44 -20.84 -7.21 -1.08
C ASP A 44 -20.55 -8.60 -1.69
N GLY A 45 -19.81 -8.67 -2.81
CA GLY A 45 -19.59 -9.91 -3.58
C GLY A 45 -18.11 -10.31 -3.69
N ASN A 46 -17.82 -11.61 -3.70
CA ASN A 46 -16.45 -12.13 -3.85
C ASN A 46 -15.97 -12.13 -5.32
N TYR A 47 -15.91 -10.94 -5.93
CA TYR A 47 -15.53 -10.79 -7.35
C TYR A 47 -14.08 -11.17 -7.64
N LEU A 48 -13.22 -11.25 -6.61
CA LEU A 48 -11.84 -11.70 -6.75
C LEU A 48 -11.73 -13.20 -7.01
N GLY A 49 -12.63 -14.00 -6.41
CA GLY A 49 -12.66 -15.44 -6.58
C GLY A 49 -13.58 -15.90 -7.71
N ASP A 50 -14.66 -15.16 -7.95
CA ASP A 50 -15.64 -15.49 -8.98
C ASP A 50 -15.64 -14.43 -10.09
N HIS A 51 -14.94 -14.78 -11.17
CA HIS A 51 -14.82 -13.93 -12.36
C HIS A 51 -16.15 -13.79 -13.12
N ALA A 52 -17.17 -14.61 -12.86
CA ALA A 52 -18.48 -14.44 -13.49
C ALA A 52 -19.15 -13.13 -13.07
N LEU A 53 -18.82 -12.59 -11.88
CA LEU A 53 -19.32 -11.28 -11.45
C LEU A 53 -18.77 -10.13 -12.31
N TRP A 54 -17.66 -10.32 -13.03
CA TRP A 54 -17.07 -9.25 -13.84
C TRP A 54 -17.97 -8.87 -15.02
N ASP A 55 -18.79 -9.81 -15.51
CA ASP A 55 -19.79 -9.59 -16.57
C ASP A 55 -20.92 -8.64 -16.15
N LEU A 56 -21.08 -8.39 -14.84
CA LEU A 56 -22.05 -7.41 -14.35
C LEU A 56 -21.67 -5.97 -14.77
N CYS A 57 -20.37 -5.72 -14.94
CA CYS A 57 -19.87 -4.47 -15.51
C CYS A 57 -19.88 -4.54 -17.04
N LYS A 58 -20.94 -4.04 -17.66
CA LYS A 58 -21.07 -4.01 -19.13
C LYS A 58 -20.19 -2.95 -19.81
N SER A 59 -19.91 -1.86 -19.11
CA SER A 59 -19.10 -0.77 -19.65
C SER A 59 -18.45 0.03 -18.52
N PRO A 60 -17.18 0.47 -18.67
CA PRO A 60 -16.25 0.22 -19.78
C PRO A 60 -15.59 -1.17 -19.75
N ASP A 61 -15.17 -1.67 -20.92
CA ASP A 61 -14.51 -2.98 -21.06
C ASP A 61 -13.22 -3.07 -20.23
N ASN A 62 -13.00 -4.22 -19.59
CA ASN A 62 -11.80 -4.52 -18.81
C ASN A 62 -11.49 -3.53 -17.66
N ILE A 63 -12.49 -2.79 -17.17
CA ILE A 63 -12.29 -1.86 -16.04
C ILE A 63 -11.94 -2.59 -14.74
N VAL A 64 -12.51 -3.78 -14.53
CA VAL A 64 -12.27 -4.63 -13.35
C VAL A 64 -10.82 -5.09 -13.27
N PRO A 65 -10.25 -5.77 -14.29
CA PRO A 65 -8.85 -6.17 -14.25
C PRO A 65 -7.91 -4.96 -14.22
N TRP A 66 -8.23 -3.85 -14.88
CA TRP A 66 -7.40 -2.65 -14.83
C TRP A 66 -7.32 -2.05 -13.42
N HIS A 67 -8.46 -1.88 -12.76
CA HIS A 67 -8.52 -1.37 -11.39
C HIS A 67 -7.82 -2.33 -10.41
N LEU A 68 -8.11 -3.63 -10.51
CA LEU A 68 -7.52 -4.65 -9.65
C LEU A 68 -6.00 -4.71 -9.79
N THR A 69 -5.48 -4.71 -11.01
CA THR A 69 -4.03 -4.76 -11.26
C THR A 69 -3.31 -3.51 -10.75
N LEU A 70 -3.85 -2.32 -11.01
CA LEU A 70 -3.26 -1.06 -10.55
C LEU A 70 -3.16 -1.02 -9.03
N PHE A 71 -4.25 -1.31 -8.31
CA PHE A 71 -4.22 -1.27 -6.84
C PHE A 71 -3.44 -2.43 -6.23
N SER A 72 -3.40 -3.60 -6.89
CA SER A 72 -2.56 -4.71 -6.45
C SER A 72 -1.07 -4.35 -6.53
N LEU A 73 -0.63 -3.72 -7.64
CA LEU A 73 0.74 -3.25 -7.78
C LEU A 73 1.08 -2.20 -6.72
N LEU A 74 0.19 -1.22 -6.47
CA LEU A 74 0.39 -0.23 -5.42
C LEU A 74 0.48 -0.86 -4.02
N LEU A 75 -0.36 -1.86 -3.73
CA LEU A 75 -0.34 -2.58 -2.47
C LEU A 75 0.98 -3.34 -2.25
N VAL A 76 1.47 -4.03 -3.27
CA VAL A 76 2.75 -4.75 -3.20
C VAL A 76 3.92 -3.78 -3.07
N MET A 77 3.98 -2.74 -3.90
CA MET A 77 5.07 -1.76 -3.89
C MET A 77 5.13 -1.00 -2.56
N SER A 78 3.98 -0.55 -2.04
CA SER A 78 3.91 0.09 -0.73
C SER A 78 4.28 -0.85 0.41
N GLY A 79 3.90 -2.14 0.33
CA GLY A 79 4.34 -3.15 1.28
C GLY A 79 5.86 -3.30 1.31
N ILE A 80 6.50 -3.44 0.14
CA ILE A 80 7.96 -3.54 0.02
C ILE A 80 8.64 -2.27 0.56
N GLN A 81 8.14 -1.09 0.18
CA GLN A 81 8.66 0.19 0.66
C GLN A 81 8.55 0.30 2.19
N GLY A 82 7.40 -0.08 2.76
CA GLY A 82 7.18 -0.08 4.20
C GLY A 82 8.16 -0.98 4.94
N VAL A 83 8.45 -2.18 4.43
CA VAL A 83 9.44 -3.11 5.01
C VAL A 83 10.84 -2.50 4.94
N LEU A 84 11.26 -1.99 3.78
CA LEU A 84 12.59 -1.41 3.60
C LEU A 84 12.81 -0.16 4.47
N CYS A 85 11.83 0.74 4.54
CA CYS A 85 11.90 1.92 5.40
C CYS A 85 11.83 1.54 6.89
N GLY A 86 11.04 0.52 7.25
CA GLY A 86 10.96 0.02 8.62
C GLY A 86 12.29 -0.52 9.13
N ILE A 87 13.00 -1.31 8.31
CA ILE A 87 14.35 -1.80 8.63
C ILE A 87 15.32 -0.63 8.85
N GLN A 88 15.25 0.42 8.01
CA GLN A 88 16.10 1.60 8.15
C GLN A 88 15.83 2.38 9.45
N VAL A 89 14.56 2.50 9.85
CA VAL A 89 14.19 3.14 11.12
C VAL A 89 14.76 2.35 12.30
N VAL A 90 14.58 1.02 12.31
CA VAL A 90 15.09 0.16 13.40
C VAL A 90 16.61 0.22 13.47
N ASN A 91 17.31 0.03 12.34
CA ASN A 91 18.76 0.02 12.29
C ASN A 91 19.35 1.41 12.62
N GLY A 92 18.70 2.49 12.16
CA GLY A 92 19.08 3.85 12.52
C GLY A 92 18.92 4.13 14.01
N LEU A 93 17.82 3.65 14.61
CA LEU A 93 17.53 3.83 16.04
C LEU A 93 18.50 3.05 16.93
N PHE A 94 18.82 1.80 16.57
CA PHE A 94 19.87 1.02 17.25
C PHE A 94 21.24 1.67 17.09
N GLY A 95 21.56 2.21 15.91
CA GLY A 95 22.81 2.95 15.68
C GLY A 95 22.92 4.20 16.57
N THR A 96 21.82 4.92 16.80
CA THR A 96 21.82 6.08 17.72
C THR A 96 21.84 5.67 19.19
N LEU A 97 20.96 4.75 19.62
CA LEU A 97 20.83 4.38 21.04
C LEU A 97 21.99 3.52 21.57
N CYS A 98 22.52 2.61 20.74
CA CYS A 98 23.68 1.78 21.09
C CYS A 98 25.01 2.42 20.71
N GLY A 99 25.02 3.41 19.80
CA GLY A 99 26.20 4.18 19.43
C GLY A 99 26.57 5.27 20.44
N ASP A 100 25.59 5.90 21.11
CA ASP A 100 25.87 6.89 22.15
C ASP A 100 26.51 6.29 23.42
N CYS A 101 26.36 4.97 23.66
CA CYS A 101 27.14 4.27 24.70
C CYS A 101 28.62 4.05 24.34
N LYS A 102 29.05 4.41 23.13
CA LYS A 102 30.46 4.46 22.70
C LYS A 102 30.93 5.90 22.41
N CYS A 103 30.16 6.92 22.78
CA CYS A 103 30.55 8.34 22.67
C CYS A 103 30.97 8.97 24.02
N CYS A 104 31.17 8.16 25.05
CA CYS A 104 32.17 8.43 26.09
C CYS A 104 33.42 7.60 25.82
N GLY A 105 34.15 7.92 24.74
CA GLY A 105 35.48 7.33 24.48
C GLY A 105 35.87 7.18 23.00
N CYS A 106 36.54 8.22 22.48
CA CYS A 106 37.56 8.22 21.42
C CYS A 106 37.18 8.04 19.91
N CYS A 107 37.66 9.03 19.13
CA CYS A 107 38.07 9.04 17.71
C CYS A 107 36.97 9.16 16.63
N GLY A 108 36.96 10.18 15.77
CA GLY A 108 37.87 11.32 15.55
C GLY A 108 37.28 12.32 14.57
#